data_AF-A0A109FLI1-F1
#
_entry.id   AF-A0A109FLI1-F1
#
_cell.length_a   1.000
_cell.length_b   1.000
_cell.length_c   1.000
_cell.angle_alpha   90.00
_cell.angle_beta   90.00
_cell.angle_gamma   90.00
#
_symmetry.space_group_name_H-M   'P 1'
#
loop_
_entity.id
_entity.type
_entity.pdbx_description
1 polymer ?
#
loop_
_entity_poly.entity_id
_entity_poly.type
_entity_poly.pdbx_seq_one_letter_code
_entity_poly.pdbx_strand_id
1 'polypeptide(L)'
;MAAPSRRMRVLITNDDGPPSGTGGHSPFIYPFARALMTHLNWDVRVVVPASQRSWVGKSYLIAEKVTGAYYYPRGEDGTEGETRELPRPVGEGEMEWILLDGTPATCSSIALHNLFPANSFDLVISGPNFGRNTSTAFALSSGTLGAALAASLSGTRAVALSWGLMEGYKPPPAEFVDAAAKLSCQVIEKLAESGWGSGEEHVDVYSVNVPLMPEITSRPEVRWTTMANTSYGRLFKSTPHPDTTSAATDSGGPAAIAEPKQASAQASGEGDENLLVSEQHWKEKLHFAFAPDLSSLVNPRKEDLEEGTDKHAIHDGAISVTPIRAAFAEARPPQGIPLEGLKWKI
;
A
#
# COMPACT_ATOMS: atom_id res chain seq x y z
N MET A 1 35.41 12.42 -3.70
CA MET A 1 34.02 12.94 -3.70
C MET A 1 33.19 11.98 -4.53
N ALA A 2 32.18 11.34 -3.96
CA ALA A 2 31.25 10.51 -4.74
C ALA A 2 30.57 11.40 -5.79
N ALA A 3 30.34 10.89 -7.00
CA ALA A 3 29.59 11.63 -8.01
C ALA A 3 28.21 11.99 -7.44
N PRO A 4 27.68 13.20 -7.69
CA PRO A 4 26.31 13.52 -7.28
C PRO A 4 25.35 12.51 -7.91
N SER A 5 24.42 11.98 -7.12
CA SER A 5 23.44 11.01 -7.60
C SER A 5 22.59 11.61 -8.72
N ARG A 6 22.15 10.78 -9.66
CA ARG A 6 21.38 11.25 -10.82
C ARG A 6 20.05 11.82 -10.34
N ARG A 7 19.73 13.04 -10.75
CA ARG A 7 18.36 13.59 -10.60
C ARG A 7 17.37 12.73 -11.38
N MET A 8 16.50 12.01 -10.68
CA MET A 8 15.46 11.17 -11.27
C MET A 8 14.15 11.92 -11.41
N ARG A 9 13.35 11.54 -12.41
CA ARG A 9 11.95 11.94 -12.57
C ARG A 9 11.07 10.82 -12.04
N VAL A 10 10.27 11.10 -11.03
CA VAL A 10 9.51 10.10 -10.29
C VAL A 10 8.04 10.43 -10.31
N LEU A 11 7.24 9.41 -10.58
CA LEU A 11 5.80 9.43 -10.38
C LEU A 11 5.49 8.81 -9.01
N ILE A 12 4.75 9.54 -8.17
CA ILE A 12 4.18 9.01 -6.93
C ILE A 12 2.69 8.75 -7.14
N THR A 13 2.23 7.60 -6.67
CA THR A 13 0.81 7.23 -6.50
C THR A 13 0.64 6.60 -5.12
N ASN A 14 -0.59 6.30 -4.69
CA ASN A 14 -0.88 5.49 -3.50
C ASN A 14 -2.28 4.87 -3.61
N ASP A 15 -2.73 4.21 -2.55
CA ASP A 15 -4.12 3.78 -2.34
C ASP A 15 -4.84 4.51 -1.21
N ASP A 16 -4.16 5.33 -0.42
CA ASP A 16 -4.79 6.13 0.64
C ASP A 16 -5.46 7.41 0.12
N GLY A 17 -5.09 7.91 -1.06
CA GLY A 17 -5.62 9.13 -1.65
C GLY A 17 -4.85 10.42 -1.25
N PRO A 18 -5.45 11.62 -1.42
CA PRO A 18 -4.79 12.89 -1.12
C PRO A 18 -4.46 13.02 0.38
N PRO A 19 -3.57 13.95 0.77
CA PRO A 19 -3.15 14.09 2.15
C PRO A 19 -4.33 14.34 3.09
N SER A 20 -4.32 13.66 4.22
CA SER A 20 -5.24 13.90 5.32
C SER A 20 -4.42 14.10 6.59
N GLY A 21 -4.89 14.93 7.54
CA GLY A 21 -4.15 15.22 8.77
C GLY A 21 -3.85 13.97 9.61
N THR A 22 -3.14 14.13 10.72
CA THR A 22 -2.62 13.02 11.56
C THR A 22 -3.68 12.03 12.06
N GLY A 23 -4.96 12.42 12.12
CA GLY A 23 -6.08 11.54 12.46
C GLY A 23 -6.80 10.90 11.25
N GLY A 24 -6.35 11.14 10.03
CA GLY A 24 -6.92 10.63 8.78
C GLY A 24 -6.20 9.40 8.22
N HIS A 25 -6.52 9.04 6.97
CA HIS A 25 -6.09 7.81 6.32
C HIS A 25 -4.84 7.96 5.40
N SER A 26 -4.39 9.18 5.08
CA SER A 26 -3.25 9.46 4.18
C SER A 26 -2.27 10.51 4.75
N PRO A 27 -1.68 10.30 5.95
CA PRO A 27 -0.78 11.28 6.57
C PRO A 27 0.66 11.32 5.99
N PHE A 28 1.03 10.36 5.14
CA PHE A 28 2.45 10.07 4.85
C PHE A 28 2.94 10.48 3.46
N ILE A 29 2.06 10.54 2.47
CA ILE A 29 2.45 10.78 1.08
C ILE A 29 3.06 12.17 0.86
N TYR A 30 2.53 13.21 1.51
CA TYR A 30 3.04 14.57 1.35
C TYR A 30 4.43 14.77 1.99
N PRO A 31 4.67 14.40 3.27
CA PRO A 31 6.01 14.42 3.86
C PRO A 31 7.04 13.64 3.03
N PHE A 32 6.67 12.48 2.50
CA PHE A 32 7.57 11.68 1.67
C PHE A 32 7.88 12.35 0.31
N ALA A 33 6.87 12.88 -0.38
CA ALA A 33 7.08 13.61 -1.64
C ALA A 33 8.02 14.81 -1.44
N ARG A 34 7.84 15.56 -0.34
CA ARG A 34 8.73 16.65 0.06
C ARG A 34 10.15 16.15 0.31
N ALA A 35 10.32 15.04 1.02
CA ALA A 35 11.63 14.44 1.31
C ALA A 35 12.40 14.06 0.04
N LEU A 36 11.74 13.50 -0.98
CA LEU A 36 12.37 13.21 -2.27
C LEU A 36 12.88 14.49 -2.99
N MET A 37 12.08 15.56 -2.95
CA MET A 37 12.47 16.85 -3.55
C MET A 37 13.61 17.52 -2.78
N THR A 38 13.61 17.47 -1.45
CA THR A 38 14.58 18.21 -0.63
C THR A 38 15.87 17.44 -0.37
N HIS A 39 15.80 16.12 -0.17
CA HIS A 39 16.98 15.29 0.14
C HIS A 39 17.68 14.78 -1.10
N LEU A 40 16.94 14.39 -2.14
CA LEU A 40 17.51 13.82 -3.36
C LEU A 40 17.48 14.77 -4.56
N ASN A 41 16.81 15.93 -4.43
CA ASN A 41 16.62 16.88 -5.53
C ASN A 41 15.96 16.23 -6.76
N TRP A 42 15.09 15.23 -6.55
CA TRP A 42 14.36 14.55 -7.61
C TRP A 42 13.19 15.39 -8.13
N ASP A 43 12.82 15.19 -9.40
CA ASP A 43 11.62 15.79 -10.00
C ASP A 43 10.42 14.88 -9.70
N VAL A 44 9.46 15.37 -8.92
CA VAL A 44 8.36 14.57 -8.36
C VAL A 44 7.04 15.04 -8.95
N ARG A 45 6.27 14.10 -9.50
CA ARG A 45 4.86 14.28 -9.87
C ARG A 45 3.99 13.34 -9.06
N VAL A 46 2.80 13.77 -8.69
CA VAL A 46 1.88 12.97 -7.88
C VAL A 46 0.56 12.80 -8.61
N VAL A 47 0.16 11.55 -8.83
CA VAL A 47 -1.14 11.18 -9.38
C VAL A 47 -1.72 10.09 -8.51
N VAL A 48 -2.83 10.37 -7.83
CA VAL A 48 -3.40 9.49 -6.80
C VAL A 48 -4.91 9.35 -6.97
N PRO A 49 -5.52 8.32 -6.39
CA PRO A 49 -6.97 8.27 -6.22
C PRO A 49 -7.50 9.52 -5.50
N ALA A 50 -8.67 10.00 -5.89
CA ALA A 50 -9.34 11.15 -5.26
C ALA A 50 -9.89 10.84 -3.85
N SER A 51 -9.96 9.55 -3.48
CA SER A 51 -10.38 9.06 -2.18
C SER A 51 -9.67 7.75 -1.83
N GLN A 52 -9.83 7.30 -0.60
CA GLN A 52 -9.21 6.09 -0.08
C GLN A 52 -9.71 4.81 -0.80
N ARG A 53 -8.77 3.96 -1.22
CA ARG A 53 -8.99 2.74 -2.05
C ARG A 53 -8.23 1.52 -1.48
N SER A 54 -8.33 1.25 -0.18
CA SER A 54 -7.71 0.07 0.42
C SER A 54 -8.28 -1.26 -0.09
N TRP A 55 -7.46 -2.31 -0.06
CA TRP A 55 -7.86 -3.70 -0.31
C TRP A 55 -8.40 -3.99 -1.72
N VAL A 56 -7.97 -3.21 -2.71
CA VAL A 56 -8.42 -3.33 -4.11
C VAL A 56 -7.48 -4.17 -5.01
N GLY A 57 -6.34 -4.63 -4.47
CA GLY A 57 -5.31 -5.36 -5.23
C GLY A 57 -4.86 -4.63 -6.50
N LYS A 58 -4.61 -5.38 -7.58
CA LYS A 58 -4.25 -4.84 -8.92
C LYS A 58 -5.46 -4.64 -9.85
N SER A 59 -6.51 -3.97 -9.40
CA SER A 59 -7.75 -3.75 -10.16
C SER A 59 -7.71 -2.49 -11.06
N TYR A 60 -8.36 -2.54 -12.22
CA TYR A 60 -8.61 -1.39 -13.10
C TYR A 60 -10.11 -1.10 -13.17
N LEU A 61 -10.48 0.18 -13.27
CA LEU A 61 -11.83 0.55 -13.71
C LEU A 61 -11.95 0.36 -15.23
N ILE A 62 -12.80 -0.57 -15.67
CA ILE A 62 -12.99 -0.90 -17.09
C ILE A 62 -14.28 -0.28 -17.66
N ALA A 63 -15.37 -0.33 -16.90
CA ALA A 63 -16.69 0.13 -17.38
C ALA A 63 -16.95 1.61 -17.10
N GLU A 64 -16.31 2.15 -16.07
CA GLU A 64 -16.53 3.52 -15.58
C GLU A 64 -15.59 4.51 -16.27
N LYS A 65 -16.09 5.73 -16.51
CA LYS A 65 -15.25 6.83 -16.99
C LYS A 65 -14.50 7.41 -15.81
N VAL A 66 -13.20 7.62 -15.98
CA VAL A 66 -12.36 8.26 -14.97
C VAL A 66 -12.34 9.76 -15.20
N THR A 67 -12.63 10.52 -14.15
CA THR A 67 -12.51 11.97 -14.08
C THR A 67 -11.54 12.37 -12.99
N GLY A 68 -11.19 13.65 -12.91
CA GLY A 68 -10.22 14.10 -11.93
C GLY A 68 -10.18 15.59 -11.71
N ALA A 69 -9.42 15.97 -10.69
CA ALA A 69 -9.18 17.34 -10.26
C ALA A 69 -7.69 17.54 -9.96
N TYR A 70 -7.30 18.79 -9.78
CA TYR A 70 -5.97 19.20 -9.37
C TYR A 70 -5.99 19.55 -7.89
N TYR A 71 -4.95 19.15 -7.17
CA TYR A 71 -4.74 19.53 -5.78
C TYR A 71 -3.35 20.15 -5.60
N TYR A 72 -3.30 21.27 -4.90
CA TYR A 72 -2.06 21.98 -4.61
C TYR A 72 -1.85 21.98 -3.10
N PRO A 73 -1.23 20.93 -2.53
CA PRO A 73 -1.06 20.80 -1.09
C PRO A 73 -0.19 21.92 -0.51
N ARG A 74 -0.53 22.34 0.70
CA ARG A 74 0.19 23.36 1.49
C ARG A 74 0.21 22.99 2.96
N GLY A 75 0.99 23.73 3.74
CA GLY A 75 1.19 23.46 5.16
C GLY A 75 2.22 22.36 5.40
N GLU A 76 2.30 21.94 6.65
CA GLU A 76 3.27 20.96 7.13
C GLU A 76 2.92 19.53 6.68
N ASP A 77 1.64 19.16 6.76
CA ASP A 77 1.12 17.83 6.40
C ASP A 77 0.43 17.77 5.02
N GLY A 78 0.37 18.90 4.32
CA GLY A 78 -0.18 19.01 2.97
C GLY A 78 -1.69 19.20 2.93
N THR A 79 -2.37 19.37 4.06
CA THR A 79 -3.85 19.44 4.14
C THR A 79 -4.42 20.83 3.85
N GLU A 80 -3.64 21.90 4.04
CA GLU A 80 -4.07 23.30 3.86
C GLU A 80 -4.10 23.76 2.38
N GLY A 81 -4.14 22.79 1.45
CA GLY A 81 -4.08 23.02 0.01
C GLY A 81 -5.39 23.51 -0.64
N GLU A 82 -5.35 23.72 -1.95
CA GLU A 82 -6.53 24.05 -2.75
C GLU A 82 -6.83 22.96 -3.80
N THR A 83 -8.11 22.65 -3.98
CA THR A 83 -8.61 21.74 -5.02
C THR A 83 -9.23 22.54 -6.17
N ARG A 84 -8.96 22.15 -7.42
CA ARG A 84 -9.45 22.82 -8.62
C ARG A 84 -9.82 21.85 -9.72
N GLU A 85 -10.86 22.18 -10.49
CA GLU A 85 -11.26 21.43 -11.70
C GLU A 85 -10.27 21.61 -12.87
N LEU A 86 -9.57 22.76 -12.92
CA LEU A 86 -8.64 23.12 -13.98
C LEU A 86 -7.26 23.44 -13.42
N PRO A 87 -6.17 23.13 -14.15
CA PRO A 87 -4.81 23.38 -13.69
C PRO A 87 -4.52 24.88 -13.64
N ARG A 88 -3.50 25.25 -12.86
CA ARG A 88 -2.93 26.59 -12.79
C ARG A 88 -1.40 26.54 -12.80
N PRO A 89 -0.71 27.67 -13.09
CA PRO A 89 0.73 27.74 -12.90
C PRO A 89 1.13 27.33 -11.48
N VAL A 90 2.15 26.47 -11.37
CA VAL A 90 2.69 25.99 -10.09
C VAL A 90 3.67 27.04 -9.54
N GLY A 91 3.47 27.45 -8.29
CA GLY A 91 4.36 28.39 -7.61
C GLY A 91 5.71 27.77 -7.24
N GLU A 92 6.67 28.60 -6.86
CA GLU A 92 7.96 28.12 -6.38
C GLU A 92 7.79 27.25 -5.11
N GLY A 93 8.31 26.02 -5.16
CA GLY A 93 8.21 25.07 -4.05
C GLY A 93 6.84 24.41 -3.85
N GLU A 94 5.83 24.74 -4.68
CA GLU A 94 4.56 24.04 -4.70
C GLU A 94 4.64 22.73 -5.50
N MET A 95 3.72 21.82 -5.20
CA MET A 95 3.49 20.61 -6.01
C MET A 95 2.10 20.66 -6.61
N GLU A 96 1.97 20.23 -7.86
CA GLU A 96 0.68 19.94 -8.48
C GLU A 96 0.41 18.45 -8.39
N TRP A 97 -0.72 18.09 -7.79
CA TRP A 97 -1.19 16.73 -7.68
C TRP A 97 -2.41 16.57 -8.59
N ILE A 98 -2.52 15.41 -9.23
CA ILE A 98 -3.70 15.05 -10.01
C ILE A 98 -4.45 13.97 -9.25
N LEU A 99 -5.70 14.26 -8.90
CA LEU A 99 -6.60 13.37 -8.20
C LEU A 99 -7.53 12.73 -9.23
N LEU A 100 -7.60 11.40 -9.27
CA LEU A 100 -8.46 10.67 -10.21
C LEU A 100 -9.47 9.83 -9.44
N ASP A 101 -10.73 9.77 -9.87
CA ASP A 101 -11.76 8.90 -9.28
C ASP A 101 -11.56 7.38 -9.56
N GLY A 102 -10.33 6.98 -9.88
CA GLY A 102 -9.94 5.61 -10.22
C GLY A 102 -9.39 4.77 -9.07
N THR A 103 -9.00 3.53 -9.41
CA THR A 103 -8.14 2.70 -8.55
C THR A 103 -6.68 3.17 -8.64
N PRO A 104 -5.81 2.77 -7.70
CA PRO A 104 -4.38 3.08 -7.74
C PRO A 104 -3.69 2.64 -9.05
N ALA A 105 -4.00 1.43 -9.54
CA ALA A 105 -3.47 0.95 -10.80
C ALA A 105 -3.99 1.76 -12.00
N THR A 106 -5.26 2.18 -11.99
CA THR A 106 -5.81 3.08 -13.00
C THR A 106 -5.09 4.43 -12.98
N CYS A 107 -4.79 5.00 -11.80
CA CYS A 107 -4.06 6.26 -11.66
C CYS A 107 -2.65 6.15 -12.26
N SER A 108 -1.92 5.08 -11.89
CA SER A 108 -0.58 4.78 -12.41
C SER A 108 -0.59 4.67 -13.94
N SER A 109 -1.52 3.91 -14.51
CA SER A 109 -1.64 3.74 -15.97
C SER A 109 -1.96 5.04 -16.70
N ILE A 110 -2.95 5.81 -16.23
CA ILE A 110 -3.34 7.09 -16.82
C ILE A 110 -2.18 8.10 -16.76
N ALA A 111 -1.44 8.14 -15.65
CA ALA A 111 -0.25 8.98 -15.54
C ALA A 111 0.80 8.60 -16.60
N LEU A 112 1.16 7.32 -16.69
CA LEU A 112 2.22 6.85 -17.58
C LEU A 112 1.88 6.95 -19.07
N HIS A 113 0.60 6.88 -19.45
CA HIS A 113 0.20 6.72 -20.84
C HIS A 113 -0.68 7.85 -21.40
N ASN A 114 -1.24 8.72 -20.56
CA ASN A 114 -2.22 9.73 -20.99
C ASN A 114 -1.90 11.14 -20.51
N LEU A 115 -1.46 11.31 -19.26
CA LEU A 115 -1.23 12.64 -18.67
C LEU A 115 0.15 13.20 -19.04
N PHE A 116 1.15 12.32 -19.16
CA PHE A 116 2.52 12.71 -19.43
C PHE A 116 3.03 12.06 -20.73
N PRO A 117 3.97 12.70 -21.46
CA PRO A 117 4.63 12.07 -22.60
C PRO A 117 5.27 10.73 -22.23
N ALA A 118 5.40 9.84 -23.21
CA ALA A 118 6.09 8.56 -23.01
C ALA A 118 7.51 8.77 -22.44
N ASN A 119 7.93 7.90 -21.52
CA ASN A 119 9.24 7.95 -20.85
C ASN A 119 9.50 9.23 -20.03
N SER A 120 8.43 9.89 -19.55
CA SER A 120 8.55 11.03 -18.63
C SER A 120 9.12 10.65 -17.26
N PHE A 121 8.96 9.39 -16.85
CA PHE A 121 9.35 8.92 -15.53
C PHE A 121 10.43 7.84 -15.61
N ASP A 122 11.39 7.92 -14.69
CA ASP A 122 12.44 6.94 -14.49
C ASP A 122 12.04 5.84 -13.48
N LEU A 123 11.10 6.16 -12.60
CA LEU A 123 10.64 5.30 -11.51
C LEU A 123 9.20 5.68 -11.11
N VAL A 124 8.39 4.67 -10.80
CA VAL A 124 7.12 4.86 -10.07
C VAL A 124 7.31 4.44 -8.62
N ILE A 125 6.85 5.26 -7.69
CA ILE A 125 6.77 4.90 -6.27
C ILE A 125 5.29 4.89 -5.89
N SER A 126 4.78 3.74 -5.50
CA SER A 126 3.44 3.65 -4.92
C SER A 126 3.56 3.66 -3.40
N GLY A 127 3.01 4.67 -2.74
CA GLY A 127 3.04 4.87 -1.29
C GLY A 127 3.62 6.23 -0.87
N PRO A 128 4.00 6.40 0.41
CA PRO A 128 3.95 5.37 1.45
C PRO A 128 2.52 5.04 1.84
N ASN A 129 2.19 3.75 1.92
CA ASN A 129 0.91 3.27 2.45
C ASN A 129 0.82 3.57 3.97
N PHE A 130 -0.36 3.96 4.44
CA PHE A 130 -0.71 4.07 5.86
C PHE A 130 -0.92 2.68 6.48
N GLY A 131 0.19 2.05 6.87
CA GLY A 131 0.22 0.67 7.34
C GLY A 131 1.18 -0.18 6.52
N ARG A 132 1.45 -1.41 7.00
CA ARG A 132 2.37 -2.35 6.34
C ARG A 132 1.68 -3.22 5.30
N ASN A 133 2.40 -3.62 4.26
CA ASN A 133 1.97 -4.62 3.27
C ASN A 133 2.89 -5.85 3.30
N THR A 134 3.25 -6.30 4.50
CA THR A 134 4.04 -7.53 4.70
C THR A 134 3.17 -8.77 4.59
N SER A 135 3.76 -9.89 4.16
CA SER A 135 3.14 -11.21 3.98
C SER A 135 2.14 -11.29 2.82
N THR A 136 1.93 -12.51 2.32
CA THR A 136 1.16 -12.78 1.10
C THR A 136 -0.27 -12.26 1.18
N ALA A 137 -0.95 -12.43 2.31
CA ALA A 137 -2.35 -12.03 2.47
C ALA A 137 -2.57 -10.50 2.35
N PHE A 138 -1.67 -9.68 2.91
CA PHE A 138 -1.77 -8.22 2.78
C PHE A 138 -1.20 -7.72 1.46
N ALA A 139 -0.12 -8.33 0.97
CA ALA A 139 0.51 -7.94 -0.28
C ALA A 139 -0.42 -8.16 -1.49
N LEU A 140 -1.13 -9.29 -1.56
CA LEU A 140 -2.06 -9.60 -2.64
C LEU A 140 -3.32 -8.71 -2.64
N SER A 141 -3.74 -8.23 -1.47
CA SER A 141 -4.87 -7.30 -1.33
C SER A 141 -4.46 -5.83 -1.52
N SER A 142 -3.17 -5.50 -1.49
CA SER A 142 -2.67 -4.13 -1.47
C SER A 142 -2.92 -3.37 -2.78
N GLY A 143 -3.58 -2.21 -2.69
CA GLY A 143 -3.68 -1.27 -3.80
C GLY A 143 -2.33 -0.62 -4.09
N THR A 144 -1.52 -0.38 -3.04
CA THR A 144 -0.14 0.11 -3.17
C THR A 144 0.76 -0.85 -3.98
N LEU A 145 0.80 -2.15 -3.68
CA LEU A 145 1.51 -3.09 -4.56
C LEU A 145 0.84 -3.18 -5.94
N GLY A 146 -0.48 -3.11 -6.01
CA GLY A 146 -1.23 -3.12 -7.26
C GLY A 146 -0.80 -2.02 -8.22
N ALA A 147 -0.62 -0.78 -7.75
CA ALA A 147 -0.18 0.32 -8.60
C ALA A 147 1.27 0.17 -9.08
N ALA A 148 2.16 -0.34 -8.22
CA ALA A 148 3.54 -0.62 -8.58
C ALA A 148 3.65 -1.76 -9.60
N LEU A 149 2.89 -2.85 -9.41
CA LEU A 149 2.80 -3.96 -10.37
C LEU A 149 2.24 -3.49 -11.72
N ALA A 150 1.24 -2.61 -11.71
CA ALA A 150 0.68 -2.02 -12.92
C ALA A 150 1.73 -1.19 -13.70
N ALA A 151 2.50 -0.36 -13.00
CA ALA A 151 3.61 0.39 -13.59
C ALA A 151 4.71 -0.52 -14.17
N SER A 152 5.09 -1.55 -13.43
CA SER A 152 6.10 -2.51 -13.90
C SER A 152 5.65 -3.25 -15.16
N LEU A 153 4.40 -3.73 -15.17
CA LEU A 153 3.82 -4.41 -16.33
C LEU A 153 3.65 -3.48 -17.53
N SER A 154 3.60 -2.16 -17.31
CA SER A 154 3.60 -1.17 -18.39
C SER A 154 5.00 -0.67 -18.79
N GLY A 155 6.05 -1.30 -18.26
CA GLY A 155 7.44 -1.06 -18.66
C GLY A 155 8.18 -0.01 -17.84
N THR A 156 7.61 0.45 -16.71
CA THR A 156 8.28 1.40 -15.81
C THR A 156 8.65 0.73 -14.50
N ARG A 157 9.92 0.81 -14.13
CA ARG A 157 10.44 0.34 -12.83
C ARG A 157 9.61 0.89 -11.67
N ALA A 158 9.32 0.07 -10.67
CA ALA A 158 8.43 0.48 -9.59
C ALA A 158 8.84 0.00 -8.19
N VAL A 159 8.60 0.85 -7.19
CA VAL A 159 8.72 0.54 -5.76
C VAL A 159 7.35 0.67 -5.12
N ALA A 160 6.92 -0.35 -4.38
CA ALA A 160 5.82 -0.24 -3.43
C ALA A 160 6.41 0.08 -2.06
N LEU A 161 5.98 1.18 -1.45
CA LEU A 161 6.47 1.67 -0.16
C LEU A 161 5.34 1.68 0.86
N SER A 162 5.60 1.12 2.04
CA SER A 162 4.62 1.01 3.12
C SER A 162 5.25 1.41 4.44
N TRP A 163 4.62 2.32 5.18
CA TRP A 163 5.07 2.68 6.53
C TRP A 163 4.20 1.96 7.56
N GLY A 164 4.80 0.96 8.19
CA GLY A 164 4.15 0.08 9.15
C GLY A 164 3.86 0.80 10.47
N LEU A 165 2.59 0.94 10.80
CA LEU A 165 2.15 1.38 12.13
C LEU A 165 2.37 0.26 13.14
N MET A 166 3.30 0.45 14.07
CA MET A 166 3.67 -0.54 15.07
C MET A 166 2.85 -0.38 16.36
N GLU A 167 2.50 -1.51 16.98
CA GLU A 167 1.79 -1.52 18.27
C GLU A 167 2.59 -0.76 19.34
N GLY A 168 1.89 0.03 20.16
CA GLY A 168 2.52 0.91 21.16
C GLY A 168 3.08 2.24 20.62
N TYR A 169 3.04 2.47 19.31
CA TYR A 169 3.51 3.70 18.66
C TYR A 169 2.46 4.30 17.72
N LYS A 170 1.18 4.19 18.06
CA LYS A 170 0.06 4.77 17.30
C LYS A 170 -0.61 5.90 18.09
N PRO A 171 -0.79 7.10 17.52
CA PRO A 171 -0.17 7.57 16.27
C PRO A 171 1.36 7.65 16.40
N PRO A 172 2.11 7.52 15.30
CA PRO A 172 3.56 7.61 15.34
C PRO A 172 4.01 9.04 15.67
N PRO A 173 5.03 9.22 16.54
CA PRO A 173 5.68 10.50 16.74
C PRO A 173 6.23 11.08 15.42
N ALA A 174 6.27 12.41 15.30
CA ALA A 174 6.81 13.11 14.13
C ALA A 174 8.25 12.67 13.78
N GLU A 175 9.08 12.43 14.81
CA GLU A 175 10.46 11.95 14.61
C GLU A 175 10.54 10.60 13.87
N PHE A 176 9.54 9.72 14.02
CA PHE A 176 9.51 8.44 13.29
C PHE A 176 9.11 8.66 11.83
N VAL A 177 8.19 9.59 11.57
CA VAL A 177 7.77 9.96 10.22
C VAL A 177 8.95 10.60 9.46
N ASP A 178 9.68 11.51 10.09
CA ASP A 178 10.87 12.15 9.52
C ASP A 178 11.98 11.13 9.24
N ALA A 179 12.25 10.23 10.20
CA ALA A 179 13.22 9.15 10.03
C ALA A 179 12.81 8.22 8.88
N ALA A 180 11.53 7.83 8.80
CA ALA A 180 11.01 6.98 7.74
C ALA A 180 11.10 7.65 6.37
N ALA A 181 10.79 8.94 6.25
CA ALA A 181 10.92 9.69 5.01
C ALA A 181 12.38 9.70 4.50
N LYS A 182 13.32 10.02 5.40
CA LYS A 182 14.75 10.04 5.10
C LYS A 182 15.29 8.66 4.72
N LEU A 183 14.98 7.63 5.50
CA LEU A 183 15.43 6.26 5.24
C LEU A 183 14.83 5.70 3.96
N SER A 184 13.55 5.99 3.68
CA SER A 184 12.89 5.60 2.43
C SER A 184 13.60 6.21 1.23
N CYS A 185 13.97 7.50 1.29
CA CYS A 185 14.77 8.14 0.23
C CYS A 185 16.10 7.41 0.00
N GLN A 186 16.84 7.11 1.07
CA GLN A 186 18.14 6.42 1.00
C GLN A 186 18.03 5.00 0.42
N VAL A 187 17.03 4.24 0.88
CA VAL A 187 16.78 2.87 0.39
C VAL A 187 16.40 2.92 -1.08
N ILE A 188 15.48 3.79 -1.48
CA ILE A 188 15.00 3.88 -2.87
C ILE A 188 16.08 4.36 -3.82
N GLU A 189 16.91 5.33 -3.40
CA GLU A 189 18.08 5.75 -4.18
C GLU A 189 19.05 4.58 -4.42
N LYS A 190 19.36 3.82 -3.37
CA LYS A 190 20.21 2.62 -3.46
C LYS A 190 19.63 1.56 -4.39
N LEU A 191 18.31 1.32 -4.34
CA LEU A 191 17.63 0.36 -5.21
C LEU A 191 17.58 0.84 -6.68
N ALA A 192 17.45 2.15 -6.90
CA ALA A 192 17.53 2.71 -8.24
C ALA A 192 18.93 2.54 -8.85
N GLU A 193 19.98 2.61 -8.03
CA GLU A 193 21.38 2.45 -8.43
C GLU A 193 21.84 0.99 -8.57
N SER A 194 21.29 0.05 -7.79
CA SER A 194 21.78 -1.34 -7.70
C SER A 194 21.60 -2.18 -8.97
N GLY A 195 20.89 -1.68 -9.98
CA GLY A 195 20.54 -2.42 -11.19
C GLY A 195 19.38 -3.38 -10.93
N TRP A 196 18.37 -3.39 -11.81
CA TRP A 196 17.12 -4.14 -11.64
C TRP A 196 17.25 -5.62 -12.05
N GLY A 197 18.47 -6.15 -11.99
CA GLY A 197 18.83 -7.50 -12.42
C GLY A 197 18.54 -7.81 -13.90
N SER A 198 18.82 -9.05 -14.29
CA SER A 198 18.49 -9.65 -15.59
C SER A 198 18.20 -11.15 -15.41
N GLY A 199 17.55 -11.80 -16.38
CA GLY A 199 17.27 -13.24 -16.28
C GLY A 199 16.47 -13.58 -15.03
N GLU A 200 16.94 -14.54 -14.23
CA GLU A 200 16.30 -14.96 -12.96
C GLU A 200 16.38 -13.89 -11.86
N GLU A 201 17.42 -13.06 -11.87
CA GLU A 201 17.66 -12.00 -10.88
C GLU A 201 16.93 -10.69 -11.19
N HIS A 202 16.27 -10.60 -12.35
CA HIS A 202 15.50 -9.42 -12.70
C HIS A 202 14.44 -9.12 -11.60
N VAL A 203 14.19 -7.85 -11.34
CA VAL A 203 13.18 -7.40 -10.38
C VAL A 203 12.20 -6.54 -11.14
N ASP A 204 10.91 -6.81 -10.95
CA ASP A 204 9.83 -6.02 -11.54
C ASP A 204 9.40 -4.92 -10.56
N VAL A 205 9.27 -5.29 -9.28
CA VAL A 205 8.88 -4.39 -8.20
C VAL A 205 9.71 -4.66 -6.94
N TYR A 206 10.16 -3.63 -6.24
CA TYR A 206 10.60 -3.78 -4.85
C TYR A 206 9.47 -3.42 -3.90
N SER A 207 9.13 -4.32 -2.97
CA SER A 207 8.26 -4.01 -1.83
C SER A 207 9.11 -3.61 -0.64
N VAL A 208 8.98 -2.36 -0.20
CA VAL A 208 9.73 -1.76 0.90
C VAL A 208 8.76 -1.47 2.05
N ASN A 209 9.01 -2.08 3.20
CA ASN A 209 8.25 -1.80 4.42
C ASN A 209 9.18 -1.17 5.46
N VAL A 210 8.77 -0.03 6.03
CA VAL A 210 9.51 0.69 7.08
C VAL A 210 8.72 0.63 8.38
N PRO A 211 9.26 0.08 9.48
CA PRO A 211 8.54 0.03 10.76
C PRO A 211 8.65 1.39 11.48
N LEU A 212 7.52 2.04 11.77
CA LEU A 212 7.50 3.29 12.54
C LEU A 212 7.68 2.99 14.03
N MET A 213 8.94 2.89 14.48
CA MET A 213 9.31 2.55 15.85
C MET A 213 10.73 3.06 16.20
N PRO A 214 11.19 3.03 17.47
CA PRO A 214 12.45 3.65 17.89
C PRO A 214 13.71 3.16 17.14
N GLU A 215 13.70 1.92 16.65
CA GLU A 215 14.81 1.30 15.92
C GLU A 215 15.21 2.06 14.67
N ILE A 216 14.26 2.61 13.91
CA ILE A 216 14.59 3.35 12.68
C ILE A 216 15.34 4.66 12.98
N THR A 217 15.20 5.20 14.18
CA THR A 217 15.94 6.39 14.61
C THR A 217 17.28 6.03 15.27
N SER A 218 17.29 5.00 16.12
CA SER A 218 18.44 4.67 16.98
C SER A 218 19.46 3.74 16.33
N ARG A 219 19.02 2.78 15.51
CA ARG A 219 19.85 1.73 14.91
C ARG A 219 19.26 1.23 13.58
N PRO A 220 19.08 2.10 12.57
CA PRO A 220 18.42 1.73 11.33
C PRO A 220 19.13 0.55 10.65
N GLU A 221 18.36 -0.47 10.32
CA GLU A 221 18.82 -1.68 9.65
C GLU A 221 17.93 -1.95 8.43
N VAL A 222 18.53 -2.39 7.31
CA VAL A 222 17.82 -2.76 6.09
C VAL A 222 18.13 -4.22 5.78
N ARG A 223 17.09 -5.05 5.59
CA ARG A 223 17.23 -6.48 5.29
C ARG A 223 16.57 -6.82 3.95
N TRP A 224 17.27 -7.60 3.15
CA TRP A 224 16.65 -8.34 2.05
C TRP A 224 15.77 -9.45 2.62
N THR A 225 14.57 -9.60 2.09
CA THR A 225 13.57 -10.52 2.65
C THR A 225 12.81 -11.28 1.58
N THR A 226 12.23 -12.41 1.98
CA THR A 226 11.13 -13.07 1.26
C THR A 226 9.79 -12.66 1.88
N MET A 227 8.70 -12.92 1.16
CA MET A 227 7.36 -12.63 1.68
C MET A 227 6.89 -13.77 2.58
N ALA A 228 6.50 -13.47 3.83
CA ALA A 228 5.94 -14.47 4.74
C ALA A 228 4.62 -15.04 4.17
N ASN A 229 4.44 -16.35 4.24
CA ASN A 229 3.21 -16.98 3.78
C ASN A 229 2.12 -16.91 4.86
N THR A 230 1.02 -16.22 4.58
CA THR A 230 -0.09 -16.03 5.49
C THR A 230 -1.44 -16.22 4.79
N SER A 231 -2.47 -16.51 5.58
CA SER A 231 -3.86 -16.60 5.12
C SER A 231 -4.79 -15.93 6.13
N TYR A 232 -5.95 -15.44 5.67
CA TYR A 232 -7.01 -14.89 6.53
C TYR A 232 -8.26 -15.77 6.48
N GLY A 233 -9.04 -15.71 7.55
CA GLY A 233 -10.35 -16.33 7.64
C GLY A 233 -11.45 -15.41 7.13
N ARG A 234 -12.37 -15.05 8.02
CA ARG A 234 -13.57 -14.29 7.71
C ARG A 234 -13.25 -12.80 7.48
N LEU A 235 -13.63 -12.26 6.33
CA LEU A 235 -13.49 -10.82 6.00
C LEU A 235 -14.79 -10.02 6.17
N PHE A 236 -15.94 -10.68 6.09
CA PHE A 236 -17.26 -10.04 6.13
C PHE A 236 -18.14 -10.67 7.21
N LYS A 237 -19.01 -9.87 7.82
CA LYS A 237 -20.05 -10.33 8.76
C LYS A 237 -21.42 -10.00 8.22
N SER A 238 -22.39 -10.90 8.43
CA SER A 238 -23.81 -10.59 8.19
C SER A 238 -24.26 -9.48 9.12
N THR A 239 -25.12 -8.58 8.64
CA THR A 239 -25.70 -7.49 9.43
C THR A 239 -27.22 -7.47 9.30
N PRO A 240 -27.98 -7.34 10.38
CA PRO A 240 -29.42 -7.17 10.30
C PRO A 240 -29.77 -5.77 9.75
N HIS A 241 -30.48 -5.73 8.61
CA HIS A 241 -31.02 -4.55 7.93
C HIS A 241 -30.03 -3.51 7.33
N PRO A 242 -30.30 -2.97 6.12
CA PRO A 242 -29.47 -1.94 5.46
C PRO A 242 -29.54 -0.55 6.12
N ASP A 243 -30.47 -0.33 7.05
CA ASP A 243 -30.72 0.99 7.66
C ASP A 243 -29.92 1.24 8.94
N THR A 244 -29.12 0.27 9.41
CA THR A 244 -28.09 0.55 10.41
C THR A 244 -26.89 1.20 9.71
N THR A 245 -27.05 2.47 9.34
CA THR A 245 -25.98 3.33 8.82
C THR A 245 -24.95 3.57 9.93
N SER A 246 -24.13 2.59 10.23
CA SER A 246 -22.77 2.87 10.67
C SER A 246 -22.03 3.29 9.41
N ALA A 247 -21.98 4.60 9.15
CA ALA A 247 -21.06 5.14 8.17
C ALA A 247 -19.69 4.55 8.48
N ALA A 248 -19.09 3.86 7.50
CA ALA A 248 -17.73 3.37 7.63
C ALA A 248 -16.86 4.59 7.94
N THR A 249 -16.40 4.71 9.18
CA THR A 249 -15.41 5.74 9.53
C THR A 249 -14.19 5.48 8.66
N ASP A 250 -13.79 6.46 7.86
CA ASP A 250 -12.69 6.41 6.90
C ASP A 250 -11.34 6.28 7.62
N SER A 251 -11.12 5.10 8.18
CA SER A 251 -10.06 4.78 9.15
C SER A 251 -8.87 4.08 8.49
N GLY A 252 -8.76 4.18 7.17
CA GLY A 252 -7.78 3.49 6.34
C GLY A 252 -8.08 1.98 6.20
N GLY A 253 -7.15 1.26 5.57
CA GLY A 253 -7.27 -0.19 5.38
C GLY A 253 -6.99 -0.98 6.67
N PRO A 254 -7.30 -2.29 6.71
CA PRO A 254 -6.96 -3.20 7.81
C PRO A 254 -5.50 -3.18 8.30
N ALA A 255 -4.55 -2.74 7.48
CA ALA A 255 -3.16 -2.57 7.87
C ALA A 255 -2.92 -1.32 8.75
N ALA A 256 -3.86 -0.36 8.74
CA ALA A 256 -3.87 0.82 9.57
C ALA A 256 -4.45 0.56 10.97
N ILE A 257 -5.46 -0.31 11.06
CA ILE A 257 -6.26 -0.55 12.27
C ILE A 257 -5.52 -1.50 13.23
N ALA A 258 -5.20 -1.04 14.45
CA ALA A 258 -4.74 -1.90 15.56
C ALA A 258 -5.70 -1.96 16.75
N GLU A 259 -6.80 -1.21 16.77
CA GLU A 259 -7.76 -1.38 17.86
C GLU A 259 -8.82 -2.43 17.49
N PRO A 260 -8.98 -3.50 18.27
CA PRO A 260 -10.34 -3.95 18.52
C PRO A 260 -10.99 -2.79 19.25
N LYS A 261 -11.85 -2.01 18.58
CA LYS A 261 -12.78 -1.17 19.32
C LYS A 261 -13.42 -2.10 20.34
N GLN A 262 -13.17 -1.86 21.63
CA GLN A 262 -14.18 -2.14 22.63
C GLN A 262 -15.37 -1.27 22.22
N ALA A 263 -16.15 -1.75 21.26
CA ALA A 263 -17.49 -1.28 21.08
C ALA A 263 -18.19 -1.72 22.36
N SER A 264 -18.24 -0.82 23.33
CA SER A 264 -19.25 -0.78 24.37
C SER A 264 -20.63 -0.49 23.76
N ALA A 265 -20.95 -1.14 22.64
CA ALA A 265 -22.30 -1.47 22.28
C ALA A 265 -22.48 -2.88 22.83
N GLN A 266 -23.43 -3.06 23.74
CA GLN A 266 -24.01 -4.36 24.03
C GLN A 266 -24.60 -4.92 22.72
N ALA A 267 -23.74 -5.46 21.86
CA ALA A 267 -24.12 -6.49 20.90
C ALA A 267 -23.86 -7.80 21.63
N SER A 268 -24.76 -8.10 22.57
CA SER A 268 -24.98 -9.46 23.04
C SER A 268 -25.45 -10.28 21.85
N GLY A 269 -24.49 -10.80 21.10
CA GLY A 269 -24.71 -11.68 19.97
C GLY A 269 -23.39 -12.36 19.70
N GLU A 270 -23.22 -13.56 20.26
CA GLU A 270 -22.28 -14.55 19.76
C GLU A 270 -22.58 -14.74 18.26
N GLY A 271 -21.90 -13.98 17.41
CA GLY A 271 -22.10 -13.97 15.95
C GLY A 271 -21.49 -15.20 15.30
N ASP A 272 -21.87 -16.38 15.77
CA ASP A 272 -21.73 -17.64 15.06
C ASP A 272 -23.06 -17.92 14.36
N GLU A 273 -23.34 -17.21 13.27
CA GLU A 273 -24.51 -17.52 12.46
C GLU A 273 -24.10 -17.70 11.01
N ASN A 274 -23.71 -18.93 10.69
CA ASN A 274 -23.99 -19.51 9.39
C ASN A 274 -25.42 -19.09 9.00
N LEU A 275 -25.57 -18.30 7.94
CA LEU A 275 -26.88 -17.78 7.48
C LEU A 275 -27.94 -18.87 7.32
N LEU A 276 -27.50 -20.11 7.07
CA LEU A 276 -28.33 -21.31 6.93
C LEU A 276 -28.96 -21.80 8.24
N VAL A 277 -28.63 -21.20 9.39
CA VAL A 277 -29.10 -21.64 10.73
C VAL A 277 -30.15 -20.69 11.32
N SER A 278 -30.32 -19.50 10.72
CA SER A 278 -31.19 -18.45 11.25
C SER A 278 -32.43 -18.24 10.40
N GLU A 279 -33.61 -18.52 10.98
CA GLU A 279 -34.94 -18.31 10.37
C GLU A 279 -35.18 -16.86 9.91
N GLN A 280 -34.43 -15.89 10.44
CA GLN A 280 -34.54 -14.47 10.09
C GLN A 280 -34.01 -14.16 8.67
N HIS A 281 -33.01 -14.88 8.17
CA HIS A 281 -32.42 -14.60 6.85
C HIS A 281 -33.33 -14.97 5.66
N TRP A 282 -34.38 -15.79 5.86
CA TRP A 282 -35.37 -16.06 4.81
C TRP A 282 -36.31 -14.88 4.55
N LYS A 283 -36.34 -13.88 5.44
CA LYS A 283 -37.31 -12.78 5.41
C LYS A 283 -36.70 -11.43 5.04
N GLU A 284 -35.38 -11.36 4.94
CA GLU A 284 -34.64 -10.11 4.66
C GLU A 284 -33.68 -10.29 3.47
N LYS A 285 -33.24 -9.16 2.89
CA LYS A 285 -32.20 -9.18 1.86
C LYS A 285 -30.85 -9.54 2.49
N LEU A 286 -29.93 -10.06 1.68
CA LEU A 286 -28.57 -10.34 2.15
C LEU A 286 -27.81 -9.02 2.37
N HIS A 287 -27.25 -8.86 3.58
CA HIS A 287 -26.46 -7.69 3.97
C HIS A 287 -25.18 -8.13 4.66
N PHE A 288 -24.05 -7.58 4.20
CA PHE A 288 -22.73 -7.88 4.75
C PHE A 288 -21.93 -6.60 4.93
N ALA A 289 -21.23 -6.49 6.05
CA ALA A 289 -20.25 -5.45 6.30
C ALA A 289 -18.84 -6.04 6.29
N PHE A 290 -17.88 -5.27 5.77
CA PHE A 290 -16.46 -5.61 5.89
C PHE A 290 -16.04 -5.49 7.35
N ALA A 291 -15.70 -6.62 7.97
CA ALA A 291 -15.41 -6.74 9.40
C ALA A 291 -14.45 -7.93 9.61
N PRO A 292 -13.18 -7.79 9.17
CA PRO A 292 -12.27 -8.91 9.06
C PRO A 292 -11.67 -9.32 10.40
N ASP A 293 -11.48 -10.62 10.62
CA ASP A 293 -10.74 -11.15 11.77
C ASP A 293 -9.27 -11.36 11.38
N LEU A 294 -8.43 -10.37 11.71
CA LEU A 294 -7.01 -10.31 11.30
C LEU A 294 -6.05 -10.17 12.49
N SER A 295 -6.52 -10.39 13.72
CA SER A 295 -5.74 -10.16 14.94
C SER A 295 -4.38 -10.87 14.92
N SER A 296 -4.38 -12.16 14.56
CA SER A 296 -3.17 -12.99 14.44
C SER A 296 -2.25 -12.59 13.27
N LEU A 297 -2.79 -11.93 12.25
CA LEU A 297 -2.01 -11.44 11.12
C LEU A 297 -1.33 -10.11 11.43
N VAL A 298 -2.02 -9.21 12.13
CA VAL A 298 -1.54 -7.89 12.50
C VAL A 298 -0.56 -7.96 13.68
N ASN A 299 -0.84 -8.78 14.69
CA ASN A 299 -0.01 -8.92 15.89
C ASN A 299 0.34 -10.40 16.14
N PRO A 300 1.22 -10.99 15.31
CA PRO A 300 1.68 -12.38 15.48
C PRO A 300 2.50 -12.55 16.76
N ARG A 301 2.56 -13.77 17.28
CA ARG A 301 3.54 -14.11 18.32
C ARG A 301 4.93 -14.16 17.70
N LYS A 302 5.95 -13.75 18.45
CA LYS A 302 7.35 -13.74 17.97
C LYS A 302 7.83 -15.12 17.51
N GLU A 303 7.40 -16.17 18.19
CA GLU A 303 7.72 -17.57 17.86
C GLU A 303 7.13 -18.06 16.53
N ASP A 304 6.11 -17.37 16.00
CA ASP A 304 5.49 -17.69 14.70
C ASP A 304 6.17 -16.95 13.53
N LEU A 305 7.20 -16.13 13.80
CA LEU A 305 7.90 -15.35 12.79
C LEU A 305 9.07 -16.15 12.23
N GLU A 306 9.02 -16.42 10.92
CA GLU A 306 10.10 -17.08 10.20
C GLU A 306 11.21 -16.09 9.84
N GLU A 307 12.43 -16.36 10.30
CA GLU A 307 13.61 -15.54 10.00
C GLU A 307 13.84 -15.39 8.49
N GLY A 308 14.26 -14.20 8.06
CA GLY A 308 14.45 -13.87 6.63
C GLY A 308 13.17 -13.42 5.91
N THR A 309 12.00 -13.50 6.55
CA THR A 309 10.77 -12.96 5.98
C THR A 309 10.59 -11.46 6.27
N ASP A 310 9.80 -10.79 5.42
CA ASP A 310 9.39 -9.40 5.57
C ASP A 310 8.67 -9.12 6.89
N LYS A 311 7.80 -10.06 7.29
CA LYS A 311 7.07 -10.03 8.55
C LYS A 311 8.04 -10.09 9.74
N HIS A 312 9.02 -11.00 9.72
CA HIS A 312 10.05 -11.08 10.76
C HIS A 312 10.90 -9.81 10.85
N ALA A 313 11.41 -9.31 9.71
CA ALA A 313 12.24 -8.11 9.69
C ALA A 313 11.54 -6.88 10.30
N ILE A 314 10.27 -6.64 9.94
CA ILE A 314 9.49 -5.51 10.47
C ILE A 314 9.26 -5.62 11.98
N HIS A 315 8.99 -6.83 12.49
CA HIS A 315 8.79 -7.04 13.93
C HIS A 315 10.09 -6.94 14.76
N ASP A 316 11.25 -7.09 14.12
CA ASP A 316 12.57 -6.85 14.73
C ASP A 316 13.02 -5.38 14.67
N GLY A 317 12.24 -4.53 13.99
CA GLY A 317 12.53 -3.12 13.78
C GLY A 317 13.46 -2.83 12.59
N ALA A 318 13.65 -3.79 11.68
CA ALA A 318 14.39 -3.59 10.44
C ALA A 318 13.45 -3.18 9.29
N ILE A 319 13.97 -2.36 8.37
CA ILE A 319 13.34 -2.07 7.08
C ILE A 319 13.44 -3.33 6.22
N SER A 320 12.31 -3.80 5.72
CA SER A 320 12.24 -4.96 4.83
C SER A 320 12.27 -4.51 3.38
N VAL A 321 13.11 -5.15 2.57
CA VAL A 321 13.14 -5.00 1.11
C VAL A 321 12.94 -6.37 0.45
N THR A 322 11.80 -6.56 -0.20
CA THR A 322 11.46 -7.80 -0.90
C THR A 322 11.46 -7.55 -2.42
N PRO A 323 12.38 -8.17 -3.20
CA PRO A 323 12.31 -8.14 -4.66
C PRO A 323 11.18 -9.03 -5.16
N ILE A 324 10.33 -8.50 -6.04
CA ILE A 324 9.11 -9.14 -6.53
C ILE A 324 9.11 -9.22 -8.06
N ARG A 325 8.56 -10.32 -8.57
CA ARG A 325 8.16 -10.49 -9.96
C ARG A 325 6.71 -10.10 -10.18
N ALA A 326 6.41 -9.42 -11.28
CA ALA A 326 5.05 -9.13 -11.70
C ALA A 326 4.42 -10.35 -12.39
N ALA A 327 4.44 -11.48 -11.70
CA ALA A 327 3.94 -12.77 -12.18
C ALA A 327 3.31 -13.55 -11.03
N PHE A 328 2.43 -14.49 -11.36
CA PHE A 328 2.00 -15.48 -10.38
C PHE A 328 3.12 -16.48 -10.11
N ALA A 329 3.22 -16.95 -8.87
CA ALA A 329 4.06 -18.07 -8.53
C ALA A 329 3.40 -19.38 -9.00
N GLU A 330 4.10 -20.14 -9.84
CA GLU A 330 3.63 -21.45 -10.30
C GLU A 330 3.85 -22.53 -9.23
N ALA A 331 2.83 -23.35 -8.97
CA ALA A 331 2.94 -24.52 -8.10
C ALA A 331 3.28 -25.77 -8.93
N ARG A 332 4.03 -26.71 -8.35
CA ARG A 332 4.22 -28.03 -8.95
C ARG A 332 2.94 -28.87 -8.82
N PRO A 333 2.64 -29.76 -9.79
CA PRO A 333 1.55 -30.71 -9.65
C PRO A 333 1.67 -31.53 -8.35
N PRO A 334 0.55 -31.81 -7.66
CA PRO A 334 0.55 -32.65 -6.46
C PRO A 334 1.24 -33.99 -6.67
N GLN A 335 1.86 -34.49 -5.60
CA GLN A 335 2.51 -35.79 -5.61
C GLN A 335 1.49 -36.89 -5.96
N GLY A 336 1.87 -37.81 -6.85
CA GLY A 336 1.03 -38.95 -7.26
C GLY A 336 0.22 -38.71 -8.53
N ILE A 337 0.27 -37.52 -9.13
CA ILE A 337 -0.31 -37.29 -10.47
C ILE A 337 0.66 -37.84 -11.52
N PRO A 338 0.30 -38.89 -12.29
CA PRO A 338 1.15 -39.40 -13.35
C PRO A 338 1.20 -38.39 -14.49
N LEU A 339 2.40 -37.88 -14.75
CA LEU A 339 2.70 -36.99 -15.86
C LEU A 339 3.46 -37.77 -16.94
N GLU A 340 2.99 -37.70 -18.18
CA GLU A 340 3.77 -38.11 -19.35
C GLU A 340 4.34 -36.84 -20.01
N GLY A 341 5.52 -36.42 -19.56
CA GLY A 341 6.04 -35.09 -19.87
C GLY A 341 5.21 -34.00 -19.19
N LEU A 342 4.65 -33.06 -19.96
CA LEU A 342 3.73 -32.02 -19.47
C LEU A 342 2.25 -32.44 -19.52
N LYS A 343 1.95 -33.67 -19.95
CA LYS A 343 0.58 -34.15 -20.10
C LYS A 343 0.12 -34.80 -18.80
N TRP A 344 -0.95 -34.27 -18.23
CA TRP A 344 -1.73 -34.97 -17.22
C TRP A 344 -2.65 -35.99 -17.90
N LYS A 345 -2.56 -37.26 -17.52
CA LYS A 345 -3.52 -38.30 -17.95
C LYS A 345 -4.73 -38.28 -17.01
N ILE A 346 -5.93 -38.16 -17.60
CA ILE A 346 -7.22 -38.26 -16.90
C ILE A 346 -7.57 -39.73 -16.66
#